data_AF-A0A0Q8RG92-F1
#
_entry.id   AF-A0A0Q8RG92-F1
#
_cell.length_a   1.000
_cell.length_b   1.000
_cell.length_c   1.000
_cell.angle_alpha   90.00
_cell.angle_beta   90.00
_cell.angle_gamma   90.00
#
_symmetry.space_group_name_H-M   'P 1'
#
loop_
_entity.id
_entity.type
_entity.pdbx_description
1 polymer ?
#
loop_
_entity_poly.entity_id
_entity_poly.type
_entity_poly.pdbx_seq_one_letter_code
_entity_poly.pdbx_strand_id
1 'polypeptide(L)'
;MCWIFFGPQLPEEQTTYVVGPALIVLSLMVVLGFYSLRKRIGAQSTYYQPIKLKNTAHKWPADITGLALEFTNSEYAKKFSDANQSAIATKKLKVSNA
;
A
#
# COMPACT_ATOMS: atom_id res chain seq x y z
N MET A 1 -15.81 42.33 14.65
CA MET A 1 -16.96 41.43 14.86
C MET A 1 -17.39 40.89 13.51
N CYS A 2 -17.42 39.57 13.36
CA CYS A 2 -17.59 38.86 12.08
C CYS A 2 -18.98 39.14 11.46
N TRP A 3 -18.99 39.84 10.32
CA TRP A 3 -20.16 40.10 9.47
C TRP A 3 -20.53 38.93 8.55
N ILE A 4 -20.06 37.71 8.83
CA ILE A 4 -20.23 36.55 7.92
C ILE A 4 -21.55 35.78 8.19
N PHE A 5 -22.29 36.15 9.24
CA PHE A 5 -23.48 35.39 9.69
C PHE A 5 -24.84 35.96 9.25
N PHE A 6 -24.91 37.10 8.57
CA PHE A 6 -26.17 37.60 8.00
C PHE A 6 -26.18 37.38 6.49
N GLY A 7 -26.38 36.13 6.09
CA GLY A 7 -26.79 35.82 4.72
C GLY A 7 -28.15 36.46 4.40
N PRO A 8 -28.52 36.61 3.12
CA PRO A 8 -29.86 37.09 2.75
C PRO A 8 -30.92 36.25 3.46
N GLN A 9 -31.85 36.92 4.15
CA GLN A 9 -33.00 36.25 4.77
C GLN A 9 -33.90 35.74 3.65
N LEU A 10 -33.67 34.51 3.24
CA LEU A 10 -34.50 33.84 2.26
C LEU A 10 -35.80 33.40 2.93
N PRO A 11 -36.94 33.44 2.20
CA PRO A 11 -38.18 32.84 2.65
C PRO A 11 -37.94 31.39 3.10
N GLU A 12 -38.64 30.97 4.16
CA GLU A 12 -38.48 29.65 4.77
C GLU A 12 -38.68 28.51 3.75
N GLU A 13 -39.62 28.70 2.82
CA GLU A 13 -39.87 27.78 1.71
C GLU A 13 -38.65 27.63 0.80
N GLN A 14 -37.99 28.72 0.42
CA GLN A 14 -36.80 28.66 -0.45
C GLN A 14 -35.61 28.02 0.27
N THR A 15 -35.48 28.26 1.57
CA THR A 15 -34.42 27.64 2.37
C THR A 15 -34.63 26.12 2.46
N THR A 16 -35.87 25.69 2.66
CA THR A 16 -36.24 24.28 2.83
C THR A 16 -36.18 23.49 1.53
N TYR A 17 -36.72 24.05 0.45
CA TYR A 17 -36.86 23.32 -0.83
C TYR A 17 -35.70 23.52 -1.80
N VAL A 18 -34.87 24.56 -1.61
CA VAL A 18 -33.76 24.86 -2.54
C VAL A 18 -32.42 24.77 -1.84
N VAL A 19 -32.23 25.51 -0.75
CA VAL A 19 -30.91 25.62 -0.10
C VAL A 19 -30.53 24.31 0.60
N GLY A 20 -31.45 23.70 1.35
CA GLY A 20 -31.23 22.42 2.03
C GLY A 20 -30.79 21.32 1.06
N PRO A 21 -31.57 21.01 0.01
CA PRO A 21 -31.20 20.02 -0.99
C PRO A 21 -29.89 20.34 -1.72
N ALA A 22 -29.65 21.61 -2.07
CA ALA A 22 -28.41 22.02 -2.74
C ALA A 22 -27.18 21.76 -1.86
N LEU A 23 -27.25 22.04 -0.56
CA LEU A 23 -26.16 21.77 0.38
C LEU A 23 -25.89 20.27 0.54
N ILE A 24 -26.94 19.44 0.56
CA ILE A 24 -26.81 17.98 0.63
C ILE A 24 -26.08 17.48 -0.61
N VAL A 25 -26.49 17.89 -1.80
CA VAL A 25 -25.85 17.48 -3.07
C VAL A 25 -24.40 17.95 -3.11
N LEU A 26 -24.12 19.19 -2.71
CA LEU A 26 -22.76 19.73 -2.67
C LEU A 26 -21.87 18.93 -1.72
N SER A 27 -22.36 18.61 -0.52
CA SER A 27 -21.60 17.82 0.46
C SER A 27 -21.26 16.43 -0.09
N LEU A 28 -22.19 15.81 -0.81
CA LEU A 28 -22.01 14.49 -1.39
C LEU A 28 -20.99 14.53 -2.54
N MET A 29 -21.02 15.57 -3.38
CA MET A 29 -20.00 15.76 -4.43
C MET A 29 -18.60 15.97 -3.86
N VAL A 30 -18.46 16.73 -2.77
CA VAL A 30 -17.15 16.95 -2.11
C VAL A 30 -16.60 15.64 -1.56
N VAL A 31 -17.44 14.83 -0.91
CA VAL A 31 -17.04 13.51 -0.39
C VAL A 31 -16.62 12.60 -1.55
N LEU A 32 -17.43 12.46 -2.60
CA LEU A 32 -17.09 11.64 -3.75
C LEU A 32 -15.83 12.12 -4.47
N GLY A 33 -15.65 13.44 -4.60
CA GLY A 33 -14.44 14.06 -5.15
C GLY A 33 -13.20 13.74 -4.31
N PHE A 34 -13.30 13.81 -2.99
CA PHE A 34 -12.21 13.42 -2.10
C PHE A 34 -11.86 11.94 -2.24
N TYR A 35 -12.86 11.05 -2.29
CA TYR A 35 -12.62 9.62 -2.46
C TYR A 35 -12.10 9.25 -3.86
N SER A 36 -12.49 9.99 -4.91
CA SER A 36 -11.98 9.75 -6.27
C SER A 36 -10.53 10.25 -6.44
N LEU A 37 -10.19 11.37 -5.80
CA LEU A 37 -8.82 11.91 -5.78
C LEU A 37 -7.91 11.18 -4.80
N ARG A 38 -8.48 10.45 -3.83
CA ARG A 38 -7.71 9.60 -2.93
C ARG A 38 -6.98 8.55 -3.76
N LYS A 39 -5.67 8.75 -3.95
CA LYS A 39 -4.77 7.76 -4.52
C LYS A 39 -5.08 6.41 -3.89
N ARG A 40 -5.31 5.39 -4.73
CA ARG A 40 -5.34 4.00 -4.28
C ARG A 40 -4.03 3.78 -3.53
N ILE A 41 -4.11 3.61 -2.21
CA ILE A 41 -2.96 3.20 -1.40
C ILE A 41 -2.50 1.91 -2.07
N GLY A 42 -1.26 1.91 -2.55
CA GLY A 42 -0.69 0.81 -3.32
C GLY A 42 -0.93 -0.51 -2.60
N ALA A 43 -1.12 -1.57 -3.39
CA ALA A 43 -1.38 -2.92 -2.89
C ALA A 43 -0.59 -3.18 -1.61
N GLN A 44 -1.32 -3.53 -0.54
CA GLN A 44 -0.77 -3.80 0.76
C GLN A 44 0.40 -4.79 0.58
N SER A 45 1.63 -4.32 0.73
CA SER A 45 2.81 -5.19 0.64
C SER A 45 2.80 -6.02 1.92
N THR A 46 2.17 -7.18 1.88
CA THR A 46 2.28 -8.15 2.96
C THR A 46 3.76 -8.48 3.13
N TYR A 47 4.37 -7.96 4.20
CA TYR A 47 5.76 -8.19 4.57
C TYR A 47 6.02 -9.67 4.94
N TYR A 48 4.95 -10.42 5.23
CA TYR A 48 4.99 -11.86 5.42
C TYR A 48 4.84 -12.58 4.07
N GLN A 49 5.96 -12.77 3.38
CA GLN A 49 6.03 -13.80 2.34
C GLN A 49 6.63 -15.08 2.94
N PRO A 50 6.04 -16.26 2.72
CA PRO A 50 6.55 -17.50 3.27
C PRO A 50 7.86 -17.87 2.58
N ILE A 51 8.99 -17.53 3.21
CA ILE A 51 10.31 -18.01 2.80
C ILE A 51 10.49 -19.40 3.42
N LYS A 52 10.69 -20.42 2.59
CA LYS A 52 11.08 -21.74 3.07
C LYS A 52 12.61 -21.80 3.10
N LEU A 53 13.17 -21.97 4.29
CA LEU A 53 14.58 -22.30 4.46
C LEU A 53 14.76 -23.76 4.03
N LYS A 54 15.43 -23.98 2.90
CA LYS A 54 15.74 -25.34 2.45
C LYS A 54 16.96 -25.83 3.22
N ASN A 55 16.81 -26.94 3.93
CA ASN A 55 17.91 -27.58 4.64
C ASN A 55 19.01 -27.95 3.64
N THR A 56 20.18 -27.32 3.75
CA THR A 56 21.32 -27.54 2.85
C THR A 56 22.24 -28.67 3.31
N ALA A 57 21.76 -29.58 4.19
CA ALA A 57 22.51 -30.73 4.69
C ALA A 57 23.87 -30.38 5.31
N HIS A 58 23.99 -29.18 5.88
CA HIS A 58 25.25 -28.64 6.37
C HIS A 58 25.50 -29.05 7.84
N LYS A 59 26.70 -29.55 8.15
CA LYS A 59 27.16 -29.89 9.51
C LYS A 59 28.03 -28.76 10.05
N TRP A 60 27.73 -28.29 11.26
CA TRP A 60 28.50 -27.26 11.98
C TRP A 60 29.96 -27.72 12.23
N PRO A 61 30.97 -26.81 12.28
CA PRO A 61 30.86 -25.35 12.34
C PRO A 61 30.64 -24.73 10.95
N ALA A 62 29.52 -24.03 10.78
CA ALA A 62 29.01 -23.61 9.49
C ALA A 62 29.84 -22.46 8.89
N ASP A 63 30.53 -22.75 7.79
CA ASP A 63 30.84 -21.72 6.82
C ASP A 63 29.49 -21.21 6.28
N ILE A 64 29.19 -19.92 6.37
CA ILE A 64 27.92 -19.32 5.91
C ILE A 64 27.90 -19.24 4.37
N THR A 65 28.29 -20.34 3.72
CA THR A 65 28.30 -20.53 2.28
C THR A 65 27.18 -21.50 1.95
N GLY A 66 26.11 -20.99 1.32
CA GLY A 66 25.04 -21.83 0.77
C GLY A 66 23.69 -21.73 1.49
N LEU A 67 23.32 -20.55 1.99
CA LEU A 67 21.92 -20.29 2.38
C LEU A 67 21.04 -20.37 1.12
N ALA A 68 20.15 -21.36 1.06
CA ALA A 68 19.20 -21.52 -0.04
C ALA A 68 17.83 -20.97 0.38
N LEU A 69 17.43 -19.86 -0.23
CA LEU A 69 16.13 -19.23 -0.03
C LEU A 69 15.23 -19.51 -1.22
N GLU A 70 14.07 -20.09 -0.93
CA GLU A 70 13.06 -20.42 -1.93
C GLU A 70 11.86 -19.48 -1.77
N PHE A 71 11.64 -18.64 -2.79
CA PHE A 71 10.55 -17.67 -2.82
C PHE A 71 9.40 -18.20 -3.66
N THR A 72 8.18 -18.07 -3.15
CA THR A 72 6.95 -18.41 -3.89
C THR A 72 6.51 -17.31 -4.86
N ASN A 73 7.02 -16.09 -4.70
CA ASN A 73 6.74 -14.95 -5.58
C ASN A 73 7.98 -14.64 -6.43
N SER A 74 7.87 -14.86 -7.75
CA SER A 74 8.96 -14.68 -8.70
C SER A 74 9.39 -13.22 -8.89
N GLU A 75 8.46 -12.26 -8.79
CA GLU A 75 8.77 -10.83 -8.92
C GLU A 75 9.59 -10.35 -7.70
N TYR A 76 9.21 -10.81 -6.52
CA TYR A 76 9.95 -10.51 -5.29
C TYR A 76 11.31 -11.20 -5.27
N ALA A 77 11.39 -12.46 -5.70
CA ALA A 77 12.65 -13.19 -5.83
C ALA A 77 13.65 -12.41 -6.70
N LYS A 78 13.18 -11.85 -7.83
CA LYS A 78 14.01 -11.02 -8.69
C LYS A 78 14.50 -9.76 -7.99
N LYS A 79 13.59 -8.98 -7.38
CA LYS A 79 13.96 -7.76 -6.62
C LYS A 79 14.93 -8.06 -5.48
N PHE A 80 14.74 -9.18 -4.79
CA PHE A 80 15.61 -9.64 -3.71
C PHE A 80 16.98 -10.08 -4.23
N SER A 81 17.03 -10.81 -5.34
CA SER A 81 18.28 -11.19 -6.01
C SER A 81 19.06 -9.98 -6.51
N ASP A 82 18.38 -9.00 -7.09
CA ASP A 82 18.98 -7.75 -7.58
C ASP A 82 19.60 -6.95 -6.41
N ALA A 83 18.88 -6.84 -5.28
CA ALA A 83 19.36 -6.14 -4.08
C ALA A 83 20.53 -6.87 -3.38
N ASN A 84 20.63 -8.20 -3.51
CA ASN A 84 21.62 -9.03 -2.81
C ASN A 84 22.64 -9.69 -3.76
N GLN A 85 22.87 -9.08 -4.93
CA GLN A 85 23.71 -9.64 -5.99
C GLN A 85 25.14 -9.95 -5.52
N SER A 86 25.69 -9.15 -4.59
CA SER A 86 27.02 -9.37 -3.99
C SER A 86 27.11 -10.67 -3.18
N ALA A 87 26.06 -11.01 -2.42
CA ALA A 87 25.98 -12.24 -1.63
C ALA A 87 25.74 -13.48 -2.52
N ILE A 88 25.05 -13.31 -3.65
CA ILE A 88 24.84 -14.36 -4.66
C ILE A 88 26.14 -14.61 -5.43
N ALA A 89 26.82 -13.56 -5.87
CA ALA A 89 28.08 -13.65 -6.62
C ALA A 89 29.19 -14.34 -5.81
N THR A 90 29.21 -14.12 -4.50
CA THR A 90 30.14 -14.78 -3.57
C THR A 90 29.70 -16.19 -3.14
N LYS A 91 28.65 -16.74 -3.76
CA LYS A 91 28.06 -18.06 -3.47
C LYS A 91 27.63 -18.27 -2.01
N LYS A 92 27.47 -17.18 -1.26
CA LYS A 92 26.97 -17.24 0.12
C LYS A 92 25.46 -17.49 0.16
N LEU A 93 24.76 -17.02 -0.87
CA LEU A 93 23.31 -17.09 -0.99
C LEU A 93 22.89 -17.69 -2.33
N LYS A 94 21.97 -18.66 -2.31
CA LYS A 94 21.31 -19.21 -3.49
C LYS A 94 19.82 -18.89 -3.40
N VAL A 95 19.31 -18.19 -4.41
CA VAL A 95 17.90 -17.84 -4.50
C VAL A 95 17.26 -18.72 -5.58
N SER A 96 16.17 -19.41 -5.25
CA SER A 96 15.38 -20.19 -6.19
C SER A 96 13.90 -19.81 -6.12
N ASN A 97 13.18 -19.95 -7.23
CA ASN A 97 11.73 -19.91 -7.24
C ASN A 97 11.19 -21.32 -6.93
N ALA A 98 10.19 -21.41 -6.07
CA ALA A 98 9.42 -22.64 -5.84
C ALA A 98 8.58 -23.03 -7.05
#